data_AF-A0A3A8WNI3-F1
#
_entry.id   AF-A0A3A8WNI3-F1
#
_cell.length_a   1.000
_cell.length_b   1.000
_cell.length_c   1.000
_cell.angle_alpha   90.00
_cell.angle_beta   90.00
_cell.angle_gamma   90.00
#
_symmetry.space_group_name_H-M   'P 1'
#
loop_
_entity.id
_entity.type
_entity.pdbx_description
1 polymer ?
#
loop_
_entity_poly.entity_id
_entity_poly.type
_entity_poly.pdbx_seq_one_letter_code
_entity_poly.pdbx_strand_id
1 'polypeptide(L)' 'MAAKQKIPCRVCGTLFEPCAFCKSHADIFRWRNFACSRECAAKYINDTVAYRESIKDTKNSPADSAAK' A
#
# COMPACT_ATOMS: atom_id res chain seq x y z
N MET A 1 -1.18 -2.95 29.05
CA MET A 1 -0.30 -3.67 28.11
C MET A 1 -0.87 -3.51 26.71
N ALA A 2 -0.17 -2.85 25.79
CA ALA A 2 -0.72 -2.58 24.45
C ALA A 2 -0.84 -3.90 23.67
N ALA A 3 -2.07 -4.29 23.34
CA ALA A 3 -2.34 -5.47 22.53
C ALA A 3 -1.60 -5.33 21.18
N LYS A 4 -0.72 -6.29 20.87
CA LYS A 4 0.01 -6.38 19.60
C LYS A 4 -0.99 -6.63 18.47
N GLN A 5 -1.58 -5.55 17.94
CA GLN A 5 -2.51 -5.63 16.82
C GLN A 5 -1.74 -6.07 15.57
N LYS A 6 -1.95 -7.31 15.14
CA LYS A 6 -1.40 -7.84 13.89
C LYS A 6 -2.23 -7.31 12.71
N ILE A 7 -1.57 -6.93 11.63
CA ILE A 7 -2.22 -6.46 10.40
C ILE A 7 -1.92 -7.43 9.24
N PRO A 8 -2.83 -7.60 8.27
CA PRO A 8 -2.58 -8.43 7.11
C PRO A 8 -1.66 -7.71 6.11
N CYS A 9 -0.72 -8.46 5.51
CA CYS A 9 0.09 -7.99 4.40
C CYS A 9 -0.78 -7.80 3.16
N ARG A 10 -0.70 -6.64 2.49
CA ARG A 10 -1.49 -6.38 1.27
C ARG A 10 -1.08 -7.21 0.05
N VAL A 11 0.08 -7.87 0.09
CA VAL A 11 0.60 -8.63 -1.05
C VAL A 11 0.38 -10.13 -0.90
N CYS A 12 0.64 -10.68 0.28
CA CYS A 12 0.52 -12.12 0.54
C CYS A 12 -0.59 -12.50 1.51
N GLY A 13 -1.24 -11.54 2.17
CA GLY A 13 -2.30 -11.78 3.15
C GLY A 13 -1.80 -12.20 4.55
N THR A 14 -0.51 -12.47 4.73
CA THR A 14 0.05 -12.92 6.01
C THR A 14 -0.11 -11.87 7.11
N LEU A 15 -0.57 -12.30 8.29
CA LEU A 15 -0.66 -11.46 9.48
C LEU A 15 0.73 -11.20 10.06
N PHE A 16 1.11 -9.94 10.20
CA PHE A 16 2.40 -9.55 10.77
C PHE A 16 2.24 -8.46 11.82
N GLU A 17 3.23 -8.35 12.71
CA GLU A 17 3.28 -7.28 13.70
C GLU A 17 3.76 -5.98 13.04
N PRO A 18 2.90 -4.95 12.94
CA PRO A 18 3.30 -3.67 12.42
C PRO A 18 4.29 -3.00 13.37
N CYS A 19 5.22 -2.27 12.78
CA CYS A 19 6.15 -1.44 13.53
C CYS A 19 5.36 -0.35 14.30
N ALA A 20 5.36 -0.43 15.64
CA ALA A 20 4.61 0.50 16.50
C ALA A 20 5.03 1.97 16.28
N PHE A 21 6.34 2.22 16.16
CA PHE A 21 6.87 3.53 15.79
C PHE A 21 6.36 4.01 14.42
N CYS A 22 6.26 3.09 13.47
CA CYS A 22 5.77 3.39 12.12
C CYS A 22 4.28 3.69 12.09
N LYS A 23 3.49 3.18 13.05
CA LYS A 23 2.08 3.54 13.25
C LYS A 23 1.89 4.92 13.85
N SER A 24 2.77 5.35 14.77
CA SER A 24 2.70 6.66 15.40
C SER A 24 3.03 7.82 14.46
N HIS A 25 3.76 7.55 13.36
CA HIS A 25 4.11 8.51 12.32
C HIS A 25 3.40 8.17 11.00
N ALA A 26 2.07 8.22 11.02
CA ALA A 26 1.23 7.92 9.86
C ALA A 26 1.39 8.92 8.70
N ASP A 27 1.98 10.08 8.99
CA ASP A 27 2.43 11.11 8.06
C ASP A 27 3.55 10.65 7.11
N ILE A 28 4.30 9.60 7.48
CA ILE A 28 5.41 9.08 6.65
C ILE A 28 5.00 7.76 6.00
N PHE A 29 5.06 7.73 4.66
CA PHE A 29 4.88 6.50 3.92
C PHE A 29 6.00 5.50 4.24
N ARG A 30 5.69 4.47 5.03
CA ARG A 30 6.61 3.41 5.43
C ARG A 30 6.05 2.05 5.05
N TRP A 31 6.84 1.24 4.37
CA TRP A 31 6.39 -0.07 3.91
C TRP A 31 5.97 -1.04 5.03
N ARG A 32 6.56 -0.92 6.22
CA ARG A 32 6.23 -1.72 7.41
C ARG A 32 4.81 -1.48 7.95
N ASN A 33 4.07 -0.53 7.40
CA ASN A 33 2.66 -0.31 7.73
C ASN A 33 1.71 -1.17 6.89
N PHE A 34 2.15 -1.79 5.79
CA PHE A 34 1.27 -2.57 4.91
C PHE A 34 1.88 -3.86 4.36
N ALA A 35 3.20 -4.05 4.46
CA ALA A 35 3.92 -5.20 3.95
C ALA A 35 4.74 -5.90 5.06
N CYS A 36 4.68 -7.24 5.08
CA CYS A 36 5.40 -8.06 6.04
C CYS A 36 6.91 -8.18 5.75
N SER A 37 7.34 -7.93 4.51
CA SER A 37 8.74 -7.98 4.08
C SER A 37 9.06 -6.90 3.06
N ARG A 38 10.35 -6.64 2.84
CA ARG A 38 10.83 -5.71 1.80
C ARG A 38 10.42 -6.15 0.38
N GLU A 39 10.34 -7.46 0.16
CA GLU A 39 9.95 -8.03 -1.13
C GLU A 39 8.47 -7.75 -1.41
N CYS A 40 7.60 -7.96 -0.41
CA CYS A 40 6.19 -7.57 -0.51
C CYS A 40 6.03 -6.07 -0.72
N ALA A 41 6.85 -5.25 -0.03
CA ALA A 41 6.83 -3.81 -0.23
C ALA A 41 7.19 -3.41 -1.67
N ALA A 42 8.27 -3.97 -2.22
CA ALA A 42 8.71 -3.70 -3.58
C ALA A 42 7.64 -4.11 -4.60
N LYS A 43 7.04 -5.30 -4.43
CA LYS A 43 5.95 -5.76 -5.30
C LYS A 43 4.76 -4.80 -5.28
N TYR A 44 4.29 -4.40 -4.09
CA TYR A 44 3.20 -3.44 -3.96
C TYR A 44 3.49 -2.10 -4.64
N ILE A 45 4.71 -1.57 -4.45
CA ILE A 45 5.12 -0.29 -5.05
C ILE A 45 5.18 -0.42 -6.57
N ASN A 46 5.78 -1.50 -7.10
CA ASN A 46 5.86 -1.75 -8.54
C ASN A 46 4.47 -1.88 -9.17
N ASP A 47 3.57 -2.66 -8.56
CA ASP A 47 2.20 -2.82 -9.03
C ASP A 47 1.45 -1.47 -9.02
N THR A 48 1.65 -0.67 -7.97
CA THR A 48 1.04 0.67 -7.85
C THR A 48 1.59 1.63 -8.89
N VAL A 49 2.91 1.61 -9.17
CA VAL A 49 3.53 2.45 -10.21
C VAL A 49 3.01 2.03 -11.57
N ALA A 50 3.03 0.73 -11.90
CA ALA A 50 2.53 0.20 -13.16
C ALA A 50 1.07 0.57 -13.41
N TYR A 51 0.21 0.44 -12.39
CA TYR A 51 -1.18 0.88 -12.46
C TYR A 51 -1.31 2.39 -12.69
N ARG A 52 -0.48 3.21 -12.04
CA ARG A 52 -0.54 4.66 -12.24
C ARG A 52 -0.08 5.07 -13.64
N GLU A 53 0.92 4.40 -14.20
CA GLU A 53 1.34 4.63 -15.59
C GLU A 53 0.25 4.20 -16.58
N SER A 54 -0.39 3.03 -16.40
CA SER A 54 -1.46 2.59 -17.31
C SER A 54 -2.69 3.53 -17.32
N ILE A 55 -2.98 4.17 -16.19
CA ILE A 55 -4.03 5.19 -16.10
C ILE A 55 -3.63 6.49 -16.81
N LYS A 56 -2.34 6.86 -16.87
CA LYS A 56 -1.89 8.06 -17.59
C LYS A 56 -2.10 7.94 -19.10
N ASP A 57 -1.81 6.78 -19.67
CA ASP A 57 -2.10 6.50 -21.08
C ASP A 57 -3.61 6.54 -21.36
N THR A 58 -4.42 6.06 -20.42
CA THR A 58 -5.89 6.11 -20.54
C THR A 58 -6.43 7.54 -20.45
N LYS A 59 -5.80 8.43 -19.67
CA LYS A 59 -6.20 9.84 -19.53
C LYS A 59 -5.92 10.73 -20.75
N ASN A 60 -5.21 10.23 -21.76
CA ASN A 60 -5.09 10.91 -23.06
C ASN A 60 -6.21 10.50 -24.06
N SER A 61 -7.27 9.85 -23.58
CA SER A 61 -8.53 9.72 -24.28
C SER A 61 -9.69 10.14 -23.35
N PRO A 62 -10.54 11.09 -23.73
CA PRO A 62 -11.58 11.60 -22.85
C PRO A 62 -12.74 10.60 -22.82
N ALA A 63 -12.83 9.81 -21.76
CA ALA A 63 -14.07 9.14 -21.42
C ALA A 63 -14.22 9.01 -19.90
N ASP A 64 -15.29 9.64 -19.43
CA ASP A 64 -16.03 9.43 -18.19
C ASP A 64 -15.55 10.09 -16.90
N SER A 65 -16.10 11.29 -16.73
CA SER A 65 -16.55 11.81 -15.43
C SER A 65 -17.86 11.12 -15.04
N ALA A 66 -17.88 10.36 -13.94
CA ALA A 66 -19.06 10.00 -13.12
C ALA A 66 -18.63 8.85 -12.19
N ALA A 67 -18.98 8.72 -10.92
CA ALA A 67 -19.82 9.42 -9.96
C ALA A 67 -19.16 9.14 -8.58
N LYS A 68 -19.24 10.00 -7.57
CA LYS A 68 -20.44 10.51 -6.94
C LYS A 68 -20.04 11.56 -5.90
#